data_AF-A0A2A3MPL1-F1
#
_entry.id   AF-A0A2A3MPL1-F1
#
_cell.length_a   1.000
_cell.length_b   1.000
_cell.length_c   1.000
_cell.angle_alpha   90.00
_cell.angle_beta   90.00
_cell.angle_gamma   90.00
#
_symmetry.space_group_name_H-M   'P 1'
#
loop_
_entity.id
_entity.type
_entity.pdbx_description
1 polymer ?
#
loop_
_entity_poly.entity_id
_entity_poly.type
_entity_poly.pdbx_seq_one_letter_code
_entity_poly.pdbx_strand_id
1 'polypeptide(L)'
;MIEELARHRCTGDDGTPLFVVEHRHLFTSQGGVGARQHRGSAWTTLLNGEPVRYIDNRTFEVIATGELLAHDPQRCDCAPAVRIATRDGSKENMAGQT
;
A
#
# COMPACT_ATOMS: atom_id res chain seq x y z
N MET A 1 -13.64 10.90 -4.66
CA MET A 1 -12.42 11.73 -4.48
C MET A 1 -11.27 10.81 -4.13
N ILE A 2 -10.03 11.17 -4.44
CA ILE A 2 -8.84 10.43 -4.03
C ILE A 2 -8.07 11.30 -3.04
N GLU A 3 -7.70 10.75 -1.89
CA GLU A 3 -6.78 11.37 -0.93
C GLU A 3 -5.41 10.68 -0.98
N GLU A 4 -4.35 11.45 -0.78
CA GLU A 4 -3.00 10.93 -0.51
C GLU A 4 -2.89 10.69 1.00
N LEU A 5 -2.61 9.44 1.38
CA LEU A 5 -2.46 9.03 2.78
C LEU A 5 -1.01 9.15 3.26
N ALA A 6 -0.07 8.76 2.41
CA ALA A 6 1.34 8.75 2.73
C ALA A 6 2.20 8.87 1.47
N ARG A 7 3.40 9.39 1.64
CA ARG A 7 4.42 9.48 0.60
C ARG A 7 5.74 8.94 1.13
N HIS A 8 6.09 7.76 0.67
CA HIS A 8 7.29 7.03 1.07
C HIS A 8 8.47 7.42 0.21
N ARG A 9 9.60 7.71 0.86
CA ARG A 9 10.87 7.94 0.17
C ARG A 9 11.60 6.61 0.04
N CYS A 10 11.79 6.17 -1.20
CA CYS A 10 12.35 4.86 -1.50
C CYS A 10 13.60 4.97 -2.37
N THR A 11 14.32 3.87 -2.47
CA THR A 11 15.47 3.68 -3.35
C THR A 11 15.25 2.41 -4.14
N GLY A 12 15.26 2.50 -5.47
CA GLY A 12 15.24 1.31 -6.35
C GLY A 12 16.54 0.52 -6.22
N ASP A 13 16.57 -0.70 -6.73
CA ASP A 13 17.77 -1.56 -6.61
C ASP A 13 19.00 -1.00 -7.34
N ASP A 14 18.80 -0.20 -8.39
CA ASP A 14 19.85 0.58 -9.05
C ASP A 14 20.34 1.81 -8.25
N GLY A 15 19.79 2.06 -7.06
CA GLY A 15 20.13 3.22 -6.24
C GLY A 15 19.35 4.50 -6.59
N THR A 16 18.43 4.44 -7.56
CA THR A 16 17.62 5.59 -7.98
C THR A 16 16.64 6.00 -6.87
N PRO A 17 16.61 7.30 -6.47
CA PRO A 17 15.62 7.77 -5.51
C PRO A 17 14.23 7.84 -6.15
N LEU A 18 13.26 7.18 -5.52
CA LEU A 18 11.88 7.09 -5.97
C LEU A 18 10.91 7.45 -4.84
N PHE A 19 9.65 7.73 -5.21
CA PHE A 19 8.57 7.95 -4.25
C PHE A 19 7.42 7.00 -4.51
N VAL A 20 7.02 6.27 -3.46
CA VAL A 20 5.81 5.47 -3.46
C VAL A 20 4.73 6.26 -2.72
N VAL A 21 3.57 6.44 -3.34
CA VAL A 21 2.45 7.21 -2.80
C VAL A 21 1.30 6.26 -2.49
N GLU A 22 0.84 6.28 -1.24
CA GLU A 22 -0.35 5.56 -0.82
C GLU A 22 -1.57 6.48 -0.96
N HIS A 23 -2.57 5.97 -1.67
CA HIS A 23 -3.81 6.68 -1.98
C HIS A 23 -5.00 5.94 -1.40
N ARG A 24 -6.13 6.64 -1.23
CA ARG A 24 -7.41 6.04 -0.89
C ARG A 24 -8.58 6.75 -1.56
N HIS A 25 -9.61 6.00 -1.88
CA HIS A 25 -10.90 6.57 -2.28
C HIS A 25 -11.66 7.14 -1.08
N LEU A 26 -12.07 8.41 -1.18
CA LEU A 26 -13.05 9.04 -0.31
C LEU A 26 -14.38 9.20 -1.04
N PHE A 27 -15.42 8.65 -0.45
CA PHE A 27 -16.79 8.81 -0.90
C PHE A 27 -17.56 9.65 0.13
N THR A 28 -18.24 10.69 -0.33
CA THR A 28 -19.16 11.46 0.50
C THR A 28 -20.58 11.10 0.08
N SER A 29 -21.37 10.59 1.02
CA SER A 29 -22.77 10.29 0.81
C SER A 29 -23.61 11.27 1.63
N GLN A 30 -24.60 11.89 1.00
CA GLN A 30 -25.54 12.79 1.67
C GLN A 30 -26.82 12.03 1.99
N GLY A 31 -27.17 11.95 3.28
CA GLY A 31 -28.41 11.34 3.76
C GLY A 31 -29.24 12.33 4.56
N GLY A 32 -30.43 11.91 5.00
CA GLY A 32 -31.36 12.75 5.77
C GLY A 32 -30.82 13.28 7.10
N VAL A 33 -29.67 12.78 7.58
CA VAL A 33 -29.01 13.16 8.84
C VAL A 33 -27.69 13.93 8.59
N GLY A 34 -27.40 14.29 7.34
CA GLY A 34 -26.20 15.05 6.95
C GLY A 34 -25.23 14.27 6.04
N ALA A 35 -24.04 14.84 5.83
CA ALA A 35 -23.00 14.26 4.99
C ALA A 35 -22.16 13.25 5.79
N ARG A 36 -21.99 12.03 5.27
CA ARG A 36 -21.11 11.00 5.82
C ARG A 36 -19.96 10.74 4.86
N GLN A 37 -18.74 10.70 5.40
CA GLN A 37 -17.56 10.28 4.66
C GLN A 37 -17.31 8.77 4.84
N HIS A 38 -17.08 8.08 3.73
CA HIS A 38 -16.77 6.67 3.65
C HIS A 38 -15.38 6.49 3.04
N ARG A 39 -14.54 5.74 3.75
CA ARG A 39 -13.18 5.39 3.34
C ARG A 39 -13.22 4.11 2.51
N GLY A 40 -12.79 4.20 1.26
CA GLY A 40 -12.66 3.07 0.34
C GLY A 40 -11.32 2.35 0.44
N SER A 41 -11.06 1.51 -0.57
CA SER A 41 -9.79 0.79 -0.71
C SER A 41 -8.62 1.75 -0.84
N ALA A 42 -7.48 1.35 -0.26
CA ALA A 42 -6.20 2.00 -0.44
C ALA A 42 -5.35 1.24 -1.47
N TRP A 43 -4.47 1.95 -2.16
CA TRP A 43 -3.51 1.39 -3.10
C TRP A 43 -2.25 2.24 -3.17
N THR A 44 -1.18 1.68 -3.69
CA THR A 44 0.14 2.33 -3.79
C THR A 44 0.57 2.47 -5.25
N THR A 45 1.09 3.63 -5.62
CA THR A 45 1.69 3.87 -6.94
C THR A 45 3.02 4.61 -6.84
N LEU A 46 3.86 4.49 -7.86
CA LEU A 46 4.91 5.46 -8.12
C LEU A 46 4.29 6.81 -8.55
N LEU A 47 5.10 7.88 -8.59
CA LEU A 47 4.67 9.21 -9.04
C LEU A 47 4.20 9.23 -10.50
N ASN A 48 4.70 8.32 -11.33
CA ASN A 48 4.27 8.16 -12.72
C ASN A 48 2.96 7.34 -12.85
N GLY A 49 2.38 6.90 -11.73
CA GLY A 49 1.14 6.11 -11.70
C GLY A 49 1.37 4.60 -11.80
N GLU A 50 2.61 4.12 -11.92
CA GLU A 50 2.88 2.68 -11.95
C GLU A 50 2.48 2.03 -10.62
N PRO A 51 1.72 0.92 -10.65
CA PRO A 51 1.25 0.29 -9.43
C PRO A 51 2.38 -0.44 -8.71
N VAL A 52 2.42 -0.25 -7.39
CA VAL A 52 3.37 -0.89 -6.48
C VAL A 52 2.58 -1.68 -5.44
N ARG A 53 3.15 -2.75 -4.91
CA ARG A 53 2.59 -3.48 -3.76
C ARG A 53 3.58 -3.54 -2.60
N TYR A 54 3.07 -3.62 -1.38
CA TYR A 54 3.89 -3.95 -0.22
C TYR A 54 4.35 -5.41 -0.30
N ILE A 55 5.63 -5.64 -0.06
CA ILE A 55 6.18 -6.97 0.24
C ILE A 55 6.33 -7.12 1.75
N ASP A 56 6.85 -6.08 2.42
CA ASP A 56 6.91 -5.96 3.89
C ASP A 56 6.85 -4.48 4.31
N ASN A 57 7.10 -4.16 5.59
CA ASN A 57 7.01 -2.78 6.09
C ASN A 57 8.05 -1.81 5.48
N ARG A 58 9.13 -2.33 4.89
CA ARG A 58 10.22 -1.53 4.32
C ARG A 58 10.46 -1.80 2.84
N THR A 59 9.70 -2.68 2.21
CA THR A 59 9.95 -3.07 0.83
C THR A 59 8.68 -3.02 0.02
N PHE A 60 8.77 -2.35 -1.13
CA PHE A 60 7.74 -2.34 -2.15
C PHE A 60 8.23 -3.07 -3.39
N GLU A 61 7.29 -3.58 -4.18
CA GLU A 61 7.58 -4.17 -5.49
C GLU A 61 6.73 -3.48 -6.57
N VAL A 62 7.38 -2.99 -7.62
CA VAL A 62 6.71 -2.47 -8.81
C VAL A 62 6.07 -3.63 -9.55
N ILE A 63 4.73 -3.64 -9.67
CA ILE A 63 4.00 -4.81 -10.15
C ILE A 63 4.34 -5.14 -11.61
N ALA A 64 4.58 -4.12 -12.43
CA ALA A 64 4.85 -4.30 -13.86
C ALA A 64 6.22 -4.96 -14.13
N THR A 65 7.22 -4.71 -13.28
CA THR A 65 8.62 -5.10 -13.53
C THR A 65 9.16 -6.11 -12.52
N GLY A 66 8.56 -6.21 -11.33
CA GLY A 66 9.12 -6.94 -10.20
C GLY A 66 10.26 -6.19 -9.49
N GLU A 67 10.53 -4.94 -9.86
CA GLU A 67 11.58 -4.11 -9.25
C GLU A 67 11.31 -3.88 -7.77
N LEU A 68 12.34 -4.02 -6.92
CA LEU A 68 12.22 -3.85 -5.48
C LEU A 68 12.67 -2.45 -5.05
N LEU A 69 11.84 -1.81 -4.24
CA LEU A 69 12.09 -0.49 -3.70
C LEU A 69 12.28 -0.57 -2.19
N ALA A 70 13.46 -0.16 -1.73
CA ALA A 70 13.77 -0.06 -0.31
C ALA A 70 13.26 1.27 0.25
N HIS A 71 12.38 1.20 1.23
CA HIS A 71 11.89 2.35 1.98
C HIS A 71 12.94 2.80 3.00
N ASP A 72 13.23 4.09 3.06
CA ASP A 72 14.08 4.67 4.11
C ASP A 72 13.21 5.31 5.21
N PRO A 73 12.88 4.57 6.29
CA PRO A 73 12.05 5.09 7.38
C PRO A 73 12.80 6.08 8.29
N GLN A 74 14.11 6.27 8.13
CA GLN A 74 14.88 7.24 8.91
C GLN A 74 14.85 8.63 8.26
N ARG A 75 14.63 8.69 6.95
CA ARG A 75 14.60 9.89 6.12
C ARG A 75 13.21 10.21 5.57
N CYS A 76 12.22 9.37 5.87
CA CYS A 76 10.82 9.59 5.53
C CYS A 76 10.07 10.19 6.73
N ASP A 77 9.33 11.27 6.48
CA ASP A 77 8.39 11.86 7.45
C ASP A 77 7.02 11.16 7.42
N CYS A 78 6.89 10.11 6.61
CA CYS A 78 5.67 9.34 6.48
C CYS A 78 5.39 8.50 7.73
N ALA A 79 4.12 8.47 8.17
CA ALA A 79 3.67 7.50 9.16
C ALA A 79 4.02 6.09 8.68
N PRO A 80 4.47 5.18 9.56
CA PRO A 80 4.81 3.82 9.15
C PRO A 80 3.62 3.17 8.43
N ALA A 81 3.90 2.49 7.33
CA ALA A 81 2.89 1.78 6.55
C ALA A 81 1.97 0.98 7.48
N VAL A 82 0.65 1.12 7.29
CA VAL A 82 -0.32 0.35 8.06
C VAL A 82 0.05 -1.12 7.93
N ARG A 83 0.20 -1.81 9.07
CA ARG A 83 0.50 -3.25 9.07
C ARG A 83 -0.66 -3.97 8.39
N ILE A 84 -0.51 -4.26 7.10
CA ILE A 84 -1.41 -5.17 6.41
C ILE A 84 -1.02 -6.55 6.92
N ALA A 85 -1.76 -7.09 7.88
CA ALA A 85 -1.64 -8.49 8.22
C ALA A 85 -2.05 -9.27 6.96
N THR A 86 -1.07 -9.76 6.20
CA THR A 86 -1.30 -10.78 5.19
C THR A 86 -1.98 -11.92 5.92
N ARG A 87 -3.27 -12.11 5.64
CA ARG A 87 -3.99 -13.29 6.08
C ARG A 87 -3.39 -14.44 5.28
N ASP A 88 -2.38 -15.08 5.86
CA ASP A 88 -1.74 -16.26 5.30
C ASP A 88 -2.84 -17.27 4.95
N GLY A 89 -2.97 -17.50 3.64
CA GLY A 89 -4.02 -18.33 3.05
C GLY A 89 -3.69 -19.82 3.07
N SER A 90 -2.75 -20.26 3.91
CA SER A 90 -2.35 -21.67 4.00
C SER A 90 -3.33 -22.42 4.91
N LYS A 91 -4.51 -22.75 4.39
CA LYS A 91 -5.20 -23.97 4.80
C LYS A 91 -4.93 -25.03 3.75
N GLU A 92 -3.76 -25.65 3.87
CA GLU A 92 -3.46 -26.90 3.19
C GLU A 92 -4.41 -27.98 3.71
N ASN A 93 -5.26 -28.48 2.81
CA ASN A 93 -6.01 -29.71 3.01
C ASN A 93 -5.04 -30.90 2.98
N MET A 94 -5.01 -31.69 4.06
CA MET A 94 -5.13 -33.15 4.09
C MET A 94 -4.43 -33.74 5.32
N ALA A 95 -5.19 -34.48 6.13
CA ALA A 95 -4.82 -35.86 6.53
C ALA A 95 -6.00 -36.49 7.29
N GLY A 96 -6.32 -37.72 6.88
CA GLY A 96 -7.50 -38.46 7.31
C GLY A 96 -7.50 -38.88 8.78
N GLN A 97 -8.70 -39.18 9.26
CA GLN A 97 -9.01 -40.01 10.42
C GLN A 97 -10.27 -40.79 9.99
N THR A 98 -10.07 -42.01 9.49
CA THR A 98 -10.30 -43.31 10.17
C THR A 98 -11.77 -43.68 10.22
#